data_AF-L0EJ93-F1
#
_entry.id   AF-L0EJ93-F1
#
_cell.length_a   1.000
_cell.length_b   1.000
_cell.length_c   1.000
_cell.angle_alpha   90.00
_cell.angle_beta   90.00
_cell.angle_gamma   90.00
#
_symmetry.space_group_name_H-M   'P 1'
#
loop_
_entity.id
_entity.type
_entity.pdbx_description
1 polymer ?
#
loop_
_entity_poly.entity_id
_entity_poly.type
_entity_poly.pdbx_seq_one_letter_code
_entity_poly.pdbx_strand_id
1 'polypeptide(L)'
;MSYPHSDFMLNKPYEQYTLDDTPHFSRINIIGKDLGSTGNWAQTCNYTYSIIWGYRCDWDGSWKDSIIEINTNTDSTTKKGYSFLSSNLKKKVFLHELGHSLGLKHPADTSEVAIMKQGDNGYYTIQQHDKDVLKSKYGA
;
A
#
# COMPACT_ATOMS: atom_id res chain seq x y z
N MET A 1 -3.62 -36.35 10.44
CA MET A 1 -3.99 -35.15 11.21
C MET A 1 -3.80 -33.94 10.31
N SER A 2 -4.88 -33.44 9.70
CA SER A 2 -4.89 -32.26 8.84
C SER A 2 -5.33 -31.07 9.66
N TYR A 3 -4.49 -30.05 9.75
CA TYR A 3 -4.89 -28.75 10.31
C TYR A 3 -5.88 -28.09 9.35
N PRO A 4 -7.03 -27.58 9.81
CA PRO A 4 -7.87 -26.75 8.98
C PRO A 4 -7.13 -25.43 8.70
N HIS A 5 -6.87 -25.15 7.42
CA HIS A 5 -6.56 -23.82 6.95
C HIS A 5 -7.79 -22.94 7.18
N SER A 6 -7.82 -22.22 8.30
CA SER A 6 -8.65 -21.03 8.40
C SER A 6 -8.00 -19.98 7.50
N ASP A 7 -8.50 -19.81 6.29
CA ASP A 7 -8.28 -18.58 5.53
C ASP A 7 -8.77 -17.45 6.43
N PHE A 8 -7.84 -16.70 7.02
CA PHE A 8 -8.13 -15.44 7.67
C PHE A 8 -8.43 -14.45 6.55
N MET A 9 -9.64 -14.55 5.99
CA MET A 9 -10.20 -13.55 5.09
C MET A 9 -10.38 -12.29 5.93
N LEU A 10 -9.36 -11.43 5.94
CA LEU A 10 -9.55 -10.02 6.28
C LEU A 10 -10.45 -9.48 5.17
N ASN A 11 -11.77 -9.59 5.39
CA ASN A 11 -12.78 -8.98 4.55
C ASN A 11 -12.37 -7.54 4.30
N LYS A 12 -12.41 -7.13 3.03
CA LYS A 12 -12.12 -5.73 2.71
C LYS A 12 -13.16 -4.87 3.43
N PRO A 13 -12.82 -3.64 3.88
CA PRO A 13 -13.73 -2.82 4.69
C PRO A 13 -15.11 -2.55 4.05
N TYR A 14 -15.27 -2.74 2.73
CA TYR A 14 -16.55 -2.66 2.02
C TYR A 14 -17.42 -3.94 2.09
N GLU A 15 -16.90 -5.05 2.63
CA GLU A 15 -17.62 -6.31 2.86
C GLU A 15 -18.22 -6.38 4.29
N GLN A 16 -18.10 -5.29 5.07
CA GLN A 16 -18.82 -5.11 6.33
C GLN A 16 -20.24 -4.58 6.05
N TYR A 17 -21.25 -5.42 6.24
CA TYR A 17 -22.66 -5.15 5.92
C TYR A 17 -23.37 -4.21 6.90
N THR A 18 -22.70 -3.73 7.93
CA THR A 18 -23.27 -2.79 8.92
C THR A 18 -22.34 -1.59 9.03
N LEU A 19 -22.84 -0.42 8.61
CA LEU A 19 -22.33 0.88 9.00
C LEU A 19 -22.61 1.03 10.50
N ASP A 20 -21.79 0.42 11.35
CA ASP A 20 -21.85 0.72 12.77
C ASP A 20 -21.19 2.10 12.97
N ASP A 21 -21.82 2.98 13.73
CA ASP A 21 -21.43 4.37 14.05
C ASP A 21 -20.10 4.46 14.85
N THR A 22 -19.15 3.59 14.54
CA THR A 22 -17.82 3.56 15.12
C THR A 22 -17.07 4.79 14.58
N PRO A 23 -16.42 5.58 15.45
CA PRO A 23 -15.55 6.68 15.02
C PRO A 23 -14.62 6.18 13.90
N HIS A 24 -14.68 6.82 12.73
CA HIS A 24 -13.86 6.43 11.59
C HIS A 24 -12.40 6.79 11.86
N PHE A 25 -11.68 5.89 12.54
CA PHE A 25 -10.22 5.93 12.62
C PHE A 25 -9.63 5.63 11.25
N SER A 26 -8.64 6.40 10.82
CA SER A 26 -7.87 6.05 9.63
C SER A 26 -7.10 4.76 9.89
N ARG A 27 -7.45 3.66 9.21
CA ARG A 27 -6.74 2.37 9.33
C ARG A 27 -5.89 2.12 8.09
N ILE A 28 -4.76 1.47 8.28
CA ILE A 28 -3.93 0.93 7.19
C ILE A 28 -3.98 -0.58 7.30
N ASN A 29 -4.59 -1.22 6.30
CA ASN A 29 -4.69 -2.67 6.21
C ASN A 29 -3.60 -3.17 5.27
N ILE A 30 -2.85 -4.18 5.69
CA ILE A 30 -1.81 -4.81 4.86
C ILE A 30 -2.23 -6.25 4.63
N ILE A 31 -2.44 -6.62 3.37
CA ILE A 31 -2.91 -7.95 2.98
C ILE A 31 -2.07 -8.54 1.85
N GLY A 32 -2.06 -9.86 1.73
CA GLY A 32 -1.55 -10.55 0.55
C GLY A 32 -2.67 -10.75 -0.47
N LYS A 33 -2.40 -10.48 -1.76
CA LYS A 33 -3.38 -10.67 -2.84
C LYS A 33 -2.69 -10.94 -4.18
N ASP A 34 -3.31 -11.75 -5.03
CA ASP A 34 -2.86 -11.94 -6.41
C ASP A 34 -3.22 -10.69 -7.25
N LEU A 35 -2.20 -10.00 -7.77
CA LEU A 35 -2.37 -8.79 -8.60
C LEU A 35 -2.38 -9.09 -10.12
N GLY A 36 -2.49 -10.35 -10.52
CA GLY A 36 -2.61 -10.79 -11.91
C GLY A 36 -1.33 -10.77 -12.75
N SER A 37 -0.24 -10.19 -12.24
CA SER A 37 1.06 -10.14 -12.91
C SER A 37 2.20 -10.20 -11.91
N THR A 38 3.23 -11.00 -12.20
CA THR A 38 4.46 -11.08 -11.37
C THR A 38 5.32 -9.82 -11.43
N GLY A 39 5.07 -8.92 -12.40
CA GLY A 39 5.74 -7.63 -12.51
C GLY A 39 5.20 -6.55 -11.57
N ASN A 40 4.01 -6.75 -11.01
CA ASN A 40 3.44 -5.87 -9.99
C ASN A 40 3.88 -6.38 -8.61
N TRP A 41 4.56 -5.58 -7.81
CA TRP A 41 5.10 -6.06 -6.52
C TRP A 41 4.15 -5.82 -5.35
N ALA A 42 3.49 -4.68 -5.36
CA ALA A 42 2.44 -4.30 -4.44
C ALA A 42 1.60 -3.19 -5.06
N GLN A 43 0.48 -2.85 -4.44
CA GLN A 43 -0.27 -1.65 -4.75
C GLN A 43 -0.98 -1.12 -3.50
N THR A 44 -1.28 0.17 -3.51
CA THR A 44 -2.03 0.84 -2.44
C THR A 44 -3.21 1.58 -3.02
N CYS A 45 -4.30 1.65 -2.27
CA CYS A 45 -5.33 2.65 -2.48
C CYS A 45 -5.80 3.18 -1.13
N ASN A 46 -5.93 4.50 -1.01
CA ASN A 46 -6.62 5.11 0.12
C ASN A 46 -8.07 5.38 -0.24
N TYR A 47 -8.99 5.01 0.63
CA TYR A 47 -10.40 5.07 0.39
C TYR A 47 -11.06 6.20 1.18
N THR A 48 -11.78 7.07 0.48
CA THR A 48 -12.83 7.92 1.08
C THR A 48 -14.18 7.27 0.91
N TYR A 49 -15.08 7.53 1.86
CA TYR A 49 -16.49 7.15 1.76
C TYR A 49 -17.35 8.39 1.58
N SER A 50 -18.28 8.34 0.64
CA SER A 50 -19.39 9.29 0.56
C SER A 50 -20.70 8.53 0.42
N ILE A 51 -21.78 9.09 0.99
CA ILE A 51 -23.12 8.49 0.92
C ILE A 51 -23.60 8.32 -0.53
N ILE A 52 -23.23 9.24 -1.43
CA ILE A 52 -23.70 9.25 -2.82
C ILE A 52 -22.91 8.25 -3.68
N TRP A 53 -21.60 8.08 -3.44
CA TRP A 53 -20.71 7.38 -4.36
C TRP A 53 -20.02 6.14 -3.79
N GLY A 54 -20.30 5.81 -2.52
CA GLY A 54 -19.64 4.72 -1.82
C GLY A 54 -18.15 4.97 -1.59
N TYR A 55 -17.38 3.88 -1.45
CA TYR A 55 -15.93 3.92 -1.29
C TYR A 55 -15.23 4.22 -2.62
N ARG A 56 -14.28 5.16 -2.61
CA ARG A 56 -13.47 5.51 -3.79
C ARG A 56 -12.01 5.76 -3.42
N CYS A 57 -11.11 5.45 -4.35
CA CYS A 57 -9.69 5.80 -4.19
C CYS A 57 -9.50 7.32 -4.20
N ASP A 58 -8.77 7.84 -3.21
CA ASP A 58 -8.45 9.24 -2.98
C ASP A 58 -7.01 9.36 -2.46
N TRP A 59 -6.31 10.41 -2.85
CA TRP A 59 -4.90 10.64 -2.52
C TRP A 59 -4.66 12.02 -1.88
N ASP A 60 -5.73 12.76 -1.59
CA ASP A 60 -5.67 14.19 -1.24
C ASP A 60 -5.70 14.47 0.26
N GLY A 61 -5.52 13.46 1.11
CA GLY A 61 -5.26 13.64 2.56
C GLY A 61 -6.44 13.43 3.49
N SER A 62 -7.62 13.10 2.96
CA SER A 62 -8.89 13.04 3.69
C SER A 62 -9.47 11.61 3.83
N TRP A 63 -8.66 10.58 3.54
CA TRP A 63 -9.13 9.19 3.49
C TRP A 63 -9.45 8.57 4.85
N LYS A 64 -10.40 7.64 4.83
CA LYS A 64 -10.89 6.90 6.00
C LYS A 64 -10.22 5.56 6.19
N ASP A 65 -9.76 4.94 5.12
CA ASP A 65 -9.03 3.67 5.17
C ASP A 65 -7.94 3.66 4.09
N SER A 66 -6.90 2.86 4.28
CA SER A 66 -5.91 2.54 3.26
C SER A 66 -5.69 1.03 3.21
N ILE A 67 -5.52 0.48 2.01
CA ILE A 67 -5.22 -0.94 1.81
C ILE A 67 -3.94 -1.05 1.00
N ILE A 68 -2.93 -1.66 1.59
CA ILE A 68 -1.70 -2.09 0.95
C ILE A 68 -1.85 -3.58 0.59
N GLU A 69 -1.81 -3.89 -0.69
CA GLU A 69 -1.90 -5.25 -1.22
C GLU A 69 -0.51 -5.69 -1.68
N ILE A 70 0.12 -6.60 -0.94
CA ILE A 70 1.39 -7.23 -1.30
C ILE A 70 1.11 -8.38 -2.27
N ASN A 71 1.80 -8.39 -3.42
CA ASN A 71 1.48 -9.39 -4.44
C ASN A 71 1.90 -10.79 -4.01
N THR A 72 0.95 -11.72 -4.01
CA THR A 72 1.20 -13.15 -3.78
C THR A 72 1.51 -13.92 -5.06
N ASN A 73 1.24 -13.33 -6.23
CA ASN A 73 1.53 -13.93 -7.52
C ASN A 73 3.05 -13.99 -7.76
N THR A 74 3.55 -15.19 -8.00
CA THR A 74 4.96 -15.44 -8.20
C THR A 74 5.17 -16.59 -9.17
N ASP A 75 6.19 -16.47 -10.01
CA ASP A 75 6.63 -17.53 -10.90
C ASP A 75 7.89 -18.17 -10.32
N SER A 76 7.73 -19.39 -9.81
CA SER A 76 8.82 -20.16 -9.20
C SER A 76 9.86 -20.68 -10.19
N THR A 77 9.51 -20.78 -11.48
CA THR A 77 10.40 -21.23 -12.55
C THR A 77 11.33 -20.10 -12.96
N THR A 78 10.78 -18.90 -13.21
CA THR A 78 11.58 -17.73 -13.61
C THR A 78 12.11 -16.90 -12.43
N LYS A 79 11.76 -17.28 -11.18
CA LYS A 79 12.08 -16.55 -9.95
C LYS A 79 11.60 -15.09 -9.98
N LYS A 80 10.42 -14.87 -10.56
CA LYS A 80 9.78 -13.54 -10.65
C LYS A 80 8.65 -13.38 -9.65
N GLY A 81 8.46 -12.16 -9.16
CA GLY A 81 7.42 -11.81 -8.18
C GLY A 81 7.99 -11.30 -6.86
N TYR A 82 7.12 -10.75 -6.03
CA TYR A 82 7.49 -10.11 -4.75
C TYR A 82 8.28 -11.04 -3.82
N SER A 83 7.93 -12.33 -3.80
CA SER A 83 8.55 -13.34 -2.93
C SER A 83 10.07 -13.50 -3.18
N PHE A 84 10.53 -13.28 -4.41
CA PHE A 84 11.93 -13.45 -4.83
C PHE A 84 12.75 -12.16 -4.76
N LEU A 85 12.14 -11.01 -4.42
CA LEU A 85 12.87 -9.76 -4.22
C LEU A 85 13.85 -9.86 -3.04
N SER A 86 14.94 -9.10 -3.13
CA SER A 86 15.88 -8.96 -2.01
C SER A 86 15.19 -8.35 -0.78
N SER A 87 15.72 -8.61 0.42
CA SER A 87 15.16 -8.04 1.67
C SER A 87 15.11 -6.51 1.62
N ASN A 88 16.13 -5.86 1.06
CA ASN A 88 16.17 -4.41 0.92
C ASN A 88 15.10 -3.91 -0.06
N LEU A 89 14.89 -4.59 -1.18
CA LEU A 89 13.87 -4.20 -2.15
C LEU A 89 12.46 -4.44 -1.59
N LYS A 90 12.22 -5.52 -0.84
CA LYS A 90 10.95 -5.73 -0.12
C LYS A 90 10.66 -4.59 0.85
N LYS A 91 11.66 -4.18 1.64
CA LYS A 91 11.54 -3.02 2.54
C LYS A 91 11.20 -1.74 1.76
N LYS A 92 11.88 -1.49 0.64
CA LYS A 92 11.57 -0.35 -0.23
C LYS A 92 10.12 -0.39 -0.71
N VAL A 93 9.69 -1.51 -1.30
CA VAL A 93 8.32 -1.65 -1.82
C VAL A 93 7.31 -1.40 -0.69
N PHE A 94 7.51 -1.99 0.47
CA PHE A 94 6.65 -1.74 1.63
C PHE A 94 6.63 -0.26 2.05
N LEU A 95 7.79 0.40 2.14
CA LEU A 95 7.87 1.82 2.50
C LEU A 95 7.23 2.72 1.43
N HIS A 96 7.34 2.37 0.16
CA HIS A 96 6.70 3.08 -0.96
C HIS A 96 5.17 3.02 -0.85
N GLU A 97 4.63 1.82 -0.66
CA GLU A 97 3.20 1.62 -0.46
C GLU A 97 2.69 2.28 0.84
N LEU A 98 3.46 2.19 1.92
CA LEU A 98 3.13 2.88 3.16
C LEU A 98 3.14 4.40 3.00
N GLY A 99 4.08 4.95 2.21
CA GLY A 99 4.09 6.38 1.89
C GLY A 99 2.84 6.80 1.11
N HIS A 100 2.39 5.97 0.17
CA HIS A 100 1.09 6.12 -0.49
C HIS A 100 -0.08 6.10 0.52
N SER A 101 -0.04 5.21 1.52
CA SER A 101 -1.00 5.18 2.64
C SER A 101 -0.99 6.43 3.52
N LEU A 102 0.10 7.20 3.49
CA LEU A 102 0.26 8.51 4.13
C LEU A 102 0.08 9.67 3.14
N GLY A 103 -0.48 9.39 1.95
CA GLY A 103 -0.82 10.39 0.94
C GLY A 103 0.37 11.03 0.25
N LEU A 104 1.54 10.41 0.30
CA LEU A 104 2.65 10.79 -0.57
C LEU A 104 2.33 10.34 -2.00
N LYS A 105 2.66 11.20 -2.95
CA LYS A 105 2.57 10.90 -4.39
C LYS A 105 3.99 10.61 -4.89
N HIS A 106 4.10 10.04 -6.09
CA HIS A 106 5.40 9.99 -6.76
C HIS A 106 5.95 11.41 -6.93
N PRO A 107 7.28 11.61 -6.84
CA PRO A 107 7.85 12.93 -7.08
C PRO A 107 7.53 13.40 -8.50
N ALA A 108 7.12 14.66 -8.63
CA ALA A 108 6.79 15.25 -9.94
C ALA A 108 8.05 15.38 -10.82
N ASP A 109 9.19 15.70 -10.20
CA ASP A 109 10.50 15.68 -10.85
C ASP A 109 11.12 14.28 -10.72
N THR A 110 11.39 13.65 -11.87
CA THR A 110 11.97 12.30 -11.91
C THR A 110 13.44 12.26 -11.51
N SER A 111 14.12 13.39 -11.38
CA SER A 111 15.50 13.48 -10.87
C SER A 111 15.57 13.37 -9.34
N GLU A 112 14.45 13.62 -8.65
CA GLU A 112 14.37 13.55 -7.19
C GLU A 112 14.64 12.13 -6.66
N VAL A 113 15.40 12.09 -5.57
CA VAL A 113 15.71 10.86 -4.85
C VAL A 113 14.71 10.72 -3.71
N ALA A 114 13.73 9.83 -3.91
CA ALA A 114 12.61 9.62 -2.99
C ALA A 114 12.24 8.14 -2.95
N ILE A 115 11.92 7.60 -1.76
CA ILE A 115 11.40 6.23 -1.63
C ILE A 115 10.12 6.05 -2.46
N MET A 116 9.37 7.14 -2.65
CA MET A 116 8.17 7.24 -3.48
C MET A 116 8.41 7.18 -4.98
N LYS A 117 9.64 7.07 -5.48
CA LYS A 117 9.87 6.88 -6.91
C LYS A 117 9.82 5.40 -7.27
N GLN A 118 8.98 5.09 -8.27
CA GLN A 118 8.64 3.74 -8.72
C GLN A 118 9.87 2.92 -9.16
N GLY A 119 9.81 1.60 -8.98
CA GLY A 119 10.83 0.64 -9.43
C GLY A 119 11.92 0.35 -8.39
N ASP A 120 13.00 -0.33 -8.78
CA ASP A 120 14.23 -0.43 -7.98
C ASP A 120 15.23 0.62 -8.47
N ASN A 121 15.63 1.52 -7.58
CA ASN A 121 16.46 2.68 -7.91
C ASN A 121 17.71 2.75 -7.01
N GLY A 122 18.02 1.68 -6.28
CA GLY A 122 19.23 1.57 -5.46
C GLY A 122 19.19 2.27 -4.09
N TYR A 123 18.11 2.96 -3.74
CA TYR A 123 17.86 3.50 -2.39
C TYR A 123 16.72 2.74 -1.70
N TYR A 124 16.95 2.35 -0.44
CA TYR A 124 16.07 1.43 0.30
C TYR A 124 15.61 1.98 1.67
N THR A 125 15.82 3.28 1.89
CA THR A 125 15.43 3.99 3.12
C THR A 125 14.72 5.30 2.76
N ILE A 126 13.98 5.87 3.71
CA ILE A 126 13.31 7.17 3.56
C ILE A 126 14.35 8.25 3.22
N GLN A 127 14.08 9.04 2.17
CA GLN A 127 14.95 10.09 1.67
C GLN A 127 14.51 11.47 2.19
N GLN A 128 15.31 12.51 1.90
CA GLN A 128 14.99 13.85 2.38
C GLN A 128 13.69 14.40 1.76
N HIS A 129 13.49 14.19 0.46
CA HIS A 129 12.26 14.57 -0.23
C HIS A 129 11.00 14.01 0.46
N ASP A 130 11.02 12.72 0.81
CA ASP A 130 9.89 12.06 1.48
C ASP A 130 9.59 12.72 2.85
N LYS A 131 10.63 13.08 3.61
CA LYS A 131 10.49 13.75 4.92
C LYS A 131 9.91 15.14 4.77
N ASP A 132 10.36 15.90 3.78
CA ASP A 132 9.89 17.27 3.55
C ASP A 132 8.40 17.27 3.17
N VAL A 133 7.99 16.32 2.32
CA VAL A 133 6.57 16.13 1.97
C VAL A 133 5.75 15.73 3.19
N LEU A 134 6.20 14.75 4.00
CA LEU A 134 5.52 14.36 5.23
C LEU A 134 5.35 15.55 6.19
N LYS A 135 6.42 16.32 6.40
CA LYS A 135 6.41 17.50 7.27
C LYS A 135 5.44 18.57 6.77
N SER A 136 5.36 18.78 5.46
CA SER A 136 4.40 19.73 4.88
C SER A 136 2.94 19.32 5.09
N LYS A 137 2.65 18.01 5.14
CA LYS A 137 1.29 17.47 5.30
C LYS A 137 0.84 17.41 6.75
N TYR A 138 1.72 16.95 7.64
CA TYR A 138 1.35 16.53 8.99
C TYR A 138 1.98 17.38 10.10
N GLY A 139 2.90 18.28 9.77
CA GLY A 139 3.68 19.00 10.78
C GLY A 139 4.89 18.19 11.26
N ALA A 140 5.54 18.67 12.33
CA ALA A 140 6.79 18.15 12.86
C ALA A 140 6.56 17.12 13.99
#